data_AF-A0A533RWC6-F1
#
_entry.id   AF-A0A533RWC6-F1
#
_cell.length_a   1.000
_cell.length_b   1.000
_cell.length_c   1.000
_cell.angle_alpha   90.00
_cell.angle_beta   90.00
_cell.angle_gamma   90.00
#
_symmetry.space_group_name_H-M   'P 1'
#
loop_
_entity.id
_entity.type
_entity.pdbx_description
1 polymer ?
#
loop_
_entity_poly.entity_id
_entity_poly.type
_entity_poly.pdbx_seq_one_letter_code
_entity_poly.pdbx_strand_id
1 'polypeptide(L)'
;MRKPASFYFFRRKPIVRQSRHEYWREVADLTGLSVQERLRVEWMVFYYATGRENAALTARYFNISRKTFHKWLRRFKDSKYDVRSLADQSKA
;
A
#
# COMPACT_ATOMS: atom_id res chain seq x y z
N MET A 1 36.04 37.97 10.63
CA MET A 1 34.60 37.85 10.29
C MET A 1 34.16 36.39 10.36
N ARG A 2 33.24 36.03 11.26
CA ARG A 2 32.65 34.68 11.29
C ARG A 2 31.59 34.60 10.18
N LYS A 3 31.74 33.67 9.25
CA LYS A 3 30.72 33.41 8.21
C LYS A 3 29.41 33.00 8.89
N PRO A 4 28.23 33.48 8.44
CA PRO A 4 26.96 33.05 9.00
C PRO A 4 26.79 31.55 8.82
N ALA A 5 26.15 30.89 9.79
CA ALA A 5 25.90 29.43 9.79
C ALA A 5 25.09 28.94 8.56
N SER A 6 24.59 29.86 7.73
CA SER A 6 23.84 29.54 6.53
C SER A 6 24.63 28.94 5.38
N PHE A 7 25.97 28.98 5.44
CA PHE A 7 26.82 28.41 4.40
C PHE A 7 26.82 26.87 4.36
N TYR A 8 26.31 26.21 5.42
CA TYR A 8 26.29 24.74 5.56
C TYR A 8 24.88 24.12 5.49
N PHE A 9 23.88 24.84 4.97
CA PHE A 9 22.57 24.24 4.75
C PHE A 9 22.61 23.33 3.52
N PHE A 10 22.88 22.04 3.73
CA PHE A 10 22.48 21.02 2.76
C PHE A 10 20.99 21.22 2.47
N ARG A 11 20.65 21.60 1.23
CA ARG A 11 19.25 21.68 0.81
C ARG A 11 18.64 20.31 1.00
N ARG A 12 17.85 20.12 2.07
CA ARG A 12 17.11 18.88 2.29
C ARG A 12 16.11 18.74 1.17
N LYS A 13 16.01 17.55 0.57
CA LYS A 13 14.95 17.27 -0.40
C LYS A 13 13.61 17.58 0.28
N PRO A 14 12.70 18.33 -0.35
CA PRO A 14 11.39 18.59 0.22
C PRO A 14 10.69 17.26 0.46
N ILE A 15 10.06 17.11 1.63
CA ILE A 15 9.26 15.93 1.93
C ILE A 15 7.99 16.03 1.08
N VAL A 16 7.98 15.37 -0.07
CA VAL A 16 6.79 15.28 -0.91
C VAL A 16 5.82 14.32 -0.24
N ARG A 17 4.65 14.81 0.15
CA ARG A 17 3.59 13.97 0.71
C ARG A 17 2.97 13.14 -0.41
N GLN A 18 3.40 11.89 -0.54
CA GLN A 18 2.81 10.95 -1.48
C GLN A 18 1.36 10.62 -1.10
N SER A 19 0.57 10.20 -2.09
CA SER A 19 -0.77 9.68 -1.81
C SER A 19 -0.68 8.40 -0.99
N ARG A 20 -1.71 8.11 -0.19
CA ARG A 20 -1.77 6.89 0.64
C ARG A 20 -1.58 5.61 -0.19
N HIS A 21 -2.04 5.62 -1.44
CA HIS A 21 -2.01 4.47 -2.34
C HIS A 21 -0.64 4.26 -2.99
N GLU A 22 0.09 5.34 -3.30
CA GLU A 22 1.49 5.26 -3.74
C GLU A 22 2.37 4.68 -2.63
N TYR A 23 2.15 5.11 -1.39
CA TYR A 23 2.87 4.56 -0.24
C TYR A 23 2.68 3.05 -0.10
N TRP A 24 1.46 2.52 -0.31
CA TRP A 24 1.25 1.07 -0.25
C TRP A 24 2.00 0.31 -1.35
N ARG A 25 2.08 0.87 -2.56
CA ARG A 25 2.85 0.28 -3.67
C ARG A 25 4.35 0.31 -3.39
N GLU A 26 4.87 1.45 -2.91
CA GLU A 26 6.27 1.58 -2.50
C GLU A 26 6.65 0.58 -1.41
N VAL A 27 5.81 0.44 -0.37
CA VAL A 27 6.04 -0.54 0.69
C VAL A 27 6.00 -1.98 0.16
N ALA A 28 5.10 -2.30 -0.78
CA ALA A 28 5.05 -3.62 -1.40
C ALA A 28 6.34 -3.96 -2.15
N ASP A 29 6.88 -2.98 -2.88
CA ASP A 29 8.13 -3.10 -3.62
C ASP A 29 9.33 -3.29 -2.68
N LEU A 30 9.39 -2.50 -1.60
CA LEU A 30 10.45 -2.57 -0.59
C LEU A 30 10.43 -3.85 0.23
N THR A 31 9.25 -4.41 0.49
CA THR A 31 9.09 -5.64 1.30
C THR A 31 9.44 -6.90 0.47
N GLY A 32 9.59 -6.78 -0.85
CA GLY A 32 9.92 -7.92 -1.70
C GLY A 32 8.75 -8.90 -1.86
N LEU A 33 7.50 -8.41 -1.79
CA LEU A 33 6.31 -9.24 -2.02
C LEU A 33 6.36 -9.88 -3.41
N SER A 34 5.89 -11.12 -3.50
CA SER A 34 5.71 -11.83 -4.77
C SER A 34 4.65 -11.16 -5.65
N VAL A 35 4.61 -11.54 -6.92
CA VAL A 35 3.65 -10.96 -7.90
C VAL A 35 2.20 -11.13 -7.45
N GLN A 36 1.85 -12.29 -6.88
CA GLN A 36 0.49 -12.57 -6.40
C GLN A 36 0.12 -11.73 -5.18
N GLU A 37 1.08 -11.48 -4.29
CA GLU A 37 0.88 -10.65 -3.10
C GLU A 37 0.75 -9.18 -3.47
N ARG A 38 1.57 -8.69 -4.42
CA ARG A 38 1.44 -7.34 -5.00
C ARG A 38 0.08 -7.13 -5.65
N LEU A 39 -0.45 -8.15 -6.34
CA LEU A 39 -1.80 -8.08 -6.90
C LEU A 39 -2.87 -7.85 -5.81
N ARG A 40 -2.71 -8.41 -4.61
CA ARG A 40 -3.63 -8.15 -3.48
C ARG A 40 -3.50 -6.72 -2.95
N VAL A 41 -2.31 -6.12 -3.01
CA VAL A 41 -2.12 -4.69 -2.71
C VAL A 41 -2.91 -3.83 -3.71
N GLU A 42 -2.86 -4.18 -4.99
CA GLU A 42 -3.65 -3.51 -6.03
C GLU A 42 -5.15 -3.64 -5.79
N TRP A 43 -5.64 -4.75 -5.21
CA TRP A 43 -7.04 -4.85 -4.80
C TRP A 43 -7.41 -3.78 -3.77
N MET A 44 -6.54 -3.54 -2.79
CA MET A 44 -6.77 -2.52 -1.75
C MET A 44 -6.66 -1.11 -2.33
N VAL A 45 -5.66 -0.86 -3.17
CA VAL A 45 -5.51 0.42 -3.89
C VAL A 45 -6.76 0.72 -4.71
N PHE A 46 -7.21 -0.22 -5.54
CA PHE A 46 -8.41 -0.04 -6.36
C PHE A 46 -9.65 0.19 -5.49
N TYR A 47 -9.85 -0.61 -4.43
CA TYR A 47 -11.01 -0.49 -3.54
C TYR A 47 -11.16 0.92 -2.95
N TYR A 48 -10.04 1.52 -2.51
CA TYR A 48 -10.05 2.85 -1.91
C TYR A 48 -9.97 4.00 -2.91
N ALA A 49 -9.25 3.84 -4.02
CA ALA A 49 -9.05 4.90 -5.01
C ALA A 49 -10.21 5.03 -6.00
N THR A 50 -10.65 3.90 -6.58
CA THR A 50 -11.62 3.88 -7.68
C THR A 50 -12.94 3.23 -7.26
N GLY A 51 -12.84 2.18 -6.44
CA GLY A 51 -13.94 1.32 -6.04
C GLY A 51 -14.94 1.96 -5.09
N ARG A 52 -14.65 3.16 -4.54
CA ARG A 52 -15.48 3.87 -3.55
C ARG A 52 -15.93 2.94 -2.41
N GLU A 53 -15.01 2.09 -1.95
CA GLU A 53 -15.26 1.09 -0.92
C GLU A 53 -16.31 0.02 -1.28
N ASN A 54 -16.56 -0.20 -2.57
CA ASN A 54 -17.43 -1.25 -3.06
C ASN A 54 -16.65 -2.55 -3.32
N ALA A 55 -16.81 -3.50 -2.41
CA ALA A 55 -16.19 -4.82 -2.49
C ALA A 55 -16.67 -5.63 -3.71
N ALA A 56 -17.94 -5.49 -4.10
CA ALA A 56 -18.49 -6.22 -5.25
C ALA A 56 -17.90 -5.71 -6.57
N LEU A 57 -17.75 -4.38 -6.70
CA LEU A 57 -17.12 -3.77 -7.86
C LEU A 57 -15.65 -4.19 -7.99
N THR A 58 -14.91 -4.15 -6.87
CA THR A 58 -13.50 -4.54 -6.82
C THR A 58 -13.33 -6.02 -7.18
N ALA A 59 -14.16 -6.89 -6.60
CA ALA A 59 -14.13 -8.32 -6.88
C ALA A 59 -14.42 -8.62 -8.36
N ARG A 60 -15.39 -7.91 -8.96
CA ARG A 60 -15.70 -8.03 -10.39
C ARG A 60 -14.53 -7.57 -11.27
N TYR A 61 -13.87 -6.48 -10.91
CA TYR A 61 -12.74 -5.93 -11.67
C TYR A 61 -11.55 -6.91 -11.73
N PHE A 62 -11.21 -7.55 -10.61
CA PHE A 62 -10.10 -8.51 -10.54
C PHE A 62 -10.52 -9.97 -10.82
N ASN A 63 -11.77 -10.21 -11.22
CA ASN A 63 -12.34 -11.53 -11.46
C ASN A 63 -12.14 -12.52 -10.28
N ILE A 64 -12.36 -12.04 -9.06
CA ILE A 64 -12.25 -12.85 -7.83
C ILE A 64 -13.60 -12.99 -7.14
N SER A 65 -13.72 -14.01 -6.28
CA SER A 65 -14.91 -14.12 -5.44
C SER A 65 -14.96 -12.97 -4.41
N ARG A 66 -16.17 -12.45 -4.15
CA ARG A 66 -16.41 -11.45 -3.10
C ARG A 66 -15.94 -11.93 -1.72
N LYS A 67 -16.11 -13.23 -1.44
CA LYS A 67 -15.67 -13.86 -0.19
C LYS A 67 -14.15 -13.79 -0.02
N THR A 68 -13.41 -14.04 -1.09
CA THR A 68 -11.95 -13.93 -1.11
C THR A 68 -11.53 -12.50 -0.82
N PHE A 69 -12.12 -11.53 -1.51
CA PHE A 69 -11.80 -10.12 -1.29
C PHE A 69 -12.09 -9.69 0.16
N HIS A 70 -13.27 -10.02 0.70
CA HIS A 70 -13.62 -9.68 2.09
C HIS A 70 -12.68 -10.30 3.12
N LYS A 71 -12.19 -11.53 2.89
CA LYS A 71 -11.19 -12.17 3.76
C LYS A 71 -9.92 -11.32 3.85
N TRP A 72 -9.36 -10.94 2.70
CA TRP A 72 -8.13 -10.16 2.65
C TRP A 72 -8.33 -8.72 3.13
N LEU A 73 -9.46 -8.10 2.80
CA LEU A 73 -9.80 -6.76 3.28
C LEU A 73 -9.90 -6.73 4.81
N ARG A 74 -10.54 -7.74 5.42
CA ARG A 74 -10.62 -7.85 6.88
C ARG A 74 -9.23 -7.95 7.48
N ARG A 75 -8.38 -8.87 6.97
CA ARG A 75 -6.99 -9.02 7.44
C ARG A 75 -6.20 -7.70 7.34
N PHE A 76 -6.35 -6.97 6.24
CA PHE A 76 -5.68 -5.70 6.03
C PHE A 76 -6.16 -4.62 7.01
N LYS A 77 -7.46 -4.56 7.30
CA LYS A 77 -8.02 -3.64 8.31
C LYS A 77 -7.57 -4.00 9.72
N ASP A 78 -7.57 -5.29 10.05
CA ASP A 78 -7.16 -5.80 11.37
C ASP A 78 -5.66 -5.52 11.63
N SER A 79 -4.82 -5.57 10.58
CA SER A 79 -3.41 -5.20 10.65
C SER A 79 -3.15 -3.70 10.60
N LYS A 80 -4.18 -2.86 10.77
CA LYS A 80 -4.09 -1.38 10.70
C LYS A 80 -3.52 -0.89 9.36
N TYR A 81 -3.91 -1.50 8.25
CA TYR A 81 -3.47 -1.17 6.89
C TYR A 81 -1.99 -1.43 6.60
N ASP A 82 -1.37 -2.36 7.34
CA ASP A 82 -0.04 -2.89 7.00
C ASP A 82 -0.10 -3.77 5.74
N VAL A 83 0.67 -3.39 4.72
CA VAL A 83 0.78 -4.09 3.42
C VAL A 83 1.35 -5.50 3.59
N ARG A 84 2.20 -5.72 4.60
CA ARG A 84 2.82 -7.02 4.88
C ARG A 84 1.80 -8.10 5.24
N SER A 85 0.62 -7.71 5.72
CA SER A 85 -0.45 -8.65 6.06
C SER A 85 -1.10 -9.30 4.83
N LEU A 86 -0.88 -8.76 3.64
CA LEU A 86 -1.37 -9.30 2.37
C LEU A 86 -0.47 -10.41 1.79
N ALA A 87 0.64 -10.69 2.47
CA ALA A 87 1.50 -11.83 2.18
C ALA A 87 0.81 -13.17 2.47
N ASP A 88 1.18 -14.21 1.75
CA ASP A 88 0.72 -15.56 2.02
C ASP A 88 1.36 -16.09 3.31
N GLN A 89 0.51 -16.45 4.26
CA GLN A 89 0.95 -17.13 5.48
C GLN A 89 0.98 -18.63 5.18
N SER A 90 2.12 -19.11 4.67
CA SER A 90 2.36 -20.55 4.63
C SER A 90 2.41 -21.06 6.06
N LYS A 91 1.37 -21.77 6.50
CA LYS A 91 1.51 -22.71 7.63
C LYS A 91 2.15 -23.97 7.04
N ALA A 92 3.47 -24.01 7.08
CA ALA A 92 4.20 -25.26 6.94
C ALA A 92 3.99 -26.12 8.20
#